data_AF-A0A386RHF6-F1
#
_entry.id   AF-A0A386RHF6-F1
#
_cell.length_a   1.000
_cell.length_b   1.000
_cell.length_c   1.000
_cell.angle_alpha   90.00
_cell.angle_beta   90.00
_cell.angle_gamma   90.00
#
_symmetry.space_group_name_H-M   'P 1'
#
loop_
_entity.id
_entity.type
_entity.pdbx_description
1 polymer ?
#
loop_
_entity_poly.entity_id
_entity_poly.type
_entity_poly.pdbx_seq_one_letter_code
_entity_poly.pdbx_strand_id
1 'polypeptide(L)' 'MDENNIENLLYLLKNYNGALLVASHDLDFINRLCQKTIILQPNKVIYFPGNYSQYLEQHQINNQSVINFNEKRELL' A
#
# COMPACT_ATOMS: atom_id res chain seq x y z
N MET A 1 -16.33 13.78 -4.91
CA MET A 1 -15.66 14.87 -4.15
C MET A 1 -15.06 15.81 -5.17
N ASP A 2 -15.19 17.12 -4.99
CA ASP A 2 -14.56 18.09 -5.90
C ASP A 2 -13.03 17.96 -5.82
N GLU A 3 -12.34 17.86 -6.95
CA GLU A 3 -10.88 17.64 -7.03
C GLU A 3 -10.09 18.65 -6.20
N ASN A 4 -10.50 19.93 -6.25
CA ASN A 4 -9.88 21.02 -5.49
C ASN A 4 -9.92 20.78 -3.97
N ASN A 5 -10.97 20.15 -3.44
CA ASN A 5 -11.09 19.89 -2.01
C ASN A 5 -10.16 18.76 -1.55
N ILE A 6 -9.91 17.77 -2.41
CA ILE A 6 -8.99 16.67 -2.13
C ILE A 6 -7.55 17.18 -2.07
N GLU A 7 -7.15 18.03 -3.01
CA GLU A 7 -5.80 18.63 -3.03
C GLU A 7 -5.52 19.46 -1.77
N ASN A 8 -6.47 20.32 -1.39
CA ASN A 8 -6.35 21.15 -0.19
C ASN A 8 -6.23 20.28 1.07
N LEU A 9 -7.04 19.23 1.18
CA LEU A 9 -6.97 18.31 2.30
C LEU A 9 -5.62 17.58 2.35
N LEU A 10 -5.13 17.11 1.20
CA LEU A 10 -3.85 16.42 1.11
C LEU A 10 -2.69 17.32 1.55
N TYR A 11 -2.71 18.60 1.13
CA TYR A 11 -1.71 19.58 1.56
C TYR A 11 -1.73 19.79 3.08
N LEU A 12 -2.91 19.97 3.68
CA LEU A 12 -3.04 20.15 5.12
C LEU A 12 -2.53 18.94 5.91
N LEU A 13 -2.91 17.73 5.49
CA LEU A 13 -2.52 16.50 6.17
C LEU A 13 -1.04 16.17 6.02
N LYS A 14 -0.41 16.50 4.88
CA LYS A 14 1.03 16.32 4.68
C LYS A 14 1.89 17.23 5.56
N ASN A 15 1.38 18.41 5.88
CA ASN A 15 2.07 19.39 6.72
C ASN A 15 1.76 19.24 8.22
N TYR A 16 0.97 18.23 8.59
CA TYR A 16 0.67 17.94 9.99
C TYR A 16 1.90 17.33 10.69
N ASN A 17 2.40 18.01 11.73
CA ASN A 17 3.62 17.62 12.46
C ASN A 17 3.44 16.46 13.46
N GLY A 18 2.34 15.73 13.40
CA GLY A 18 2.05 14.60 14.29
C GLY A 18 1.94 13.27 13.56
N ALA A 19 1.70 12.19 14.32
CA ALA A 19 1.36 10.90 13.73
C ALA A 19 -0.08 10.93 13.21
N LEU A 20 -0.28 10.47 11.98
CA LEU A 20 -1.58 10.38 11.34
C LEU A 20 -1.88 8.92 10.98
N LEU A 21 -3.06 8.45 11.37
CA LEU A 21 -3.62 7.17 10.93
C LEU A 21 -4.84 7.47 10.05
N VAL A 22 -4.79 7.02 8.80
CA VAL A 22 -5.83 7.29 7.80
C VAL A 22 -6.33 5.98 7.20
N ALA A 23 -7.65 5.87 7.04
CA ALA A 23 -8.29 4.85 6.23
C ALA A 23 -9.23 5.55 5.23
N SER A 24 -9.16 5.15 3.97
CA SER A 24 -10.00 5.67 2.89
C SER A 24 -10.28 4.55 1.89
N HIS A 25 -11.36 4.71 1.15
CA HIS A 25 -11.70 3.85 0.02
C HIS A 25 -11.05 4.33 -1.29
N ASP A 26 -10.47 5.53 -1.30
CA ASP A 26 -9.74 6.08 -2.44
C ASP A 26 -8.25 5.69 -2.36
N LEU A 27 -7.83 4.82 -3.28
CA LEU A 27 -6.45 4.31 -3.35
C LEU A 27 -5.45 5.40 -3.72
N ASP A 28 -5.81 6.32 -4.62
CA ASP A 28 -4.90 7.39 -5.03
C ASP A 28 -4.66 8.36 -3.87
N PHE A 29 -5.70 8.68 -3.10
CA PHE A 29 -5.56 9.48 -1.89
C PHE A 29 -4.62 8.82 -0.86
N ILE A 30 -4.83 7.53 -0.56
CA ILE A 30 -3.98 6.78 0.37
C ILE A 30 -2.54 6.72 -0.12
N ASN A 31 -2.33 6.41 -1.41
CA ASN A 31 -1.00 6.32 -1.97
C ASN A 31 -0.25 7.65 -1.98
N ARG A 32 -0.97 8.76 -2.15
CA ARG A 32 -0.39 10.11 -2.14
C ARG A 32 -0.07 10.61 -0.74
N LEU A 33 -0.77 10.13 0.29
CA LEU A 33 -0.64 10.60 1.67
C LEU A 33 0.25 9.69 2.54
N CYS A 34 0.06 8.38 2.46
CA CYS A 34 0.64 7.41 3.39
C CYS A 34 2.05 6.96 2.96
N GLN A 35 2.99 7.01 3.91
CA GLN A 35 4.37 6.54 3.72
C GLN A 35 4.57 5.10 4.24
N LYS A 36 3.61 4.60 5.01
CA LYS A 36 3.59 3.28 5.63
C LYS A 36 2.17 2.74 5.51
N THR A 37 2.05 1.45 5.26
CA THR A 37 0.77 0.79 5.04
C THR A 37 0.60 -0.33 6.05
N ILE A 38 -0.57 -0.38 6.70
CA ILE A 38 -0.98 -1.49 7.56
C ILE A 38 -2.11 -2.22 6.84
N ILE A 39 -1.88 -3.49 6.49
CA ILE A 39 -2.85 -4.32 5.81
C ILE A 39 -3.49 -5.25 6.83
N LEU A 40 -4.80 -5.13 6.98
CA LEU A 40 -5.62 -6.03 7.79
C LEU A 40 -6.13 -7.17 6.91
N GLN A 41 -5.80 -8.39 7.28
CA GLN A 41 -6.32 -9.61 6.66
C GLN A 41 -6.97 -10.48 7.74
N PRO A 42 -7.85 -11.44 7.38
CA PRO A 42 -8.68 -12.15 8.35
C PRO A 42 -7.93 -12.69 9.58
N ASN A 43 -6.69 -13.17 9.43
CA ASN A 43 -5.89 -13.74 10.51
C ASN A 43 -4.49 -13.13 10.64
N LYS A 44 -4.22 -11.99 9.99
CA LYS A 44 -2.90 -11.34 10.08
C LYS A 44 -2.96 -9.85 9.84
N VAL A 45 -2.08 -9.14 10.52
CA VAL A 45 -1.79 -7.73 10.27
C VAL A 45 -0.40 -7.65 9.67
N ILE A 46 -0.29 -7.04 8.50
CA ILE A 46 0.99 -6.85 7.82
C ILE A 46 1.36 -5.38 7.90
N TYR A 47 2.55 -5.09 8.40
CA TYR A 47 3.14 -3.76 8.33
C TYR A 47 4.07 -3.68 7.13
N PHE A 48 3.92 -2.65 6.32
CA PHE A 48 4.71 -2.42 5.10
C PHE A 48 5.29 -0.99 5.10
N PRO A 49 6.62 -0.81 5.00
CA PRO A 49 7.26 0.50 4.95
C PRO A 49 7.20 1.12 3.55
N GLY A 50 5.98 1.35 3.07
CA GLY A 50 5.68 1.99 1.80
C GLY A 50 4.18 2.21 1.63
N ASN A 51 3.78 2.76 0.50
CA ASN A 51 2.37 2.92 0.17
C ASN A 51 1.74 1.59 -0.30
N TYR A 52 0.42 1.60 -0.51
CA TYR A 52 -0.32 0.39 -0.85
C TYR A 52 0.01 -0.13 -2.26
N SER A 53 0.24 0.75 -3.24
CA SER A 53 0.64 0.33 -4.59
C SER A 53 1.99 -0.40 -4.60
N GLN A 54 2.97 0.10 -3.85
CA GLN A 54 4.28 -0.55 -3.68
C GLN A 54 4.13 -1.92 -3.01
N TYR A 55 3.24 -2.03 -2.02
CA TYR A 55 2.93 -3.32 -1.41
C TYR A 55 2.35 -4.31 -2.44
N LEU A 56 1.42 -3.87 -3.29
CA LEU A 56 0.82 -4.73 -4.32
C LEU A 56 1.85 -5.21 -5.34
N GLU A 57 2.68 -4.29 -5.85
CA GLU A 57 3.75 -4.61 -6.81
C GLU A 57 4.71 -5.65 -6.21
N GLN A 58 5.18 -5.42 -4.99
CA GLN A 58 6.07 -6.37 -4.31
C GLN A 58 5.39 -7.71 -4.03
N HIS A 59 4.11 -7.71 -3.67
CA HIS A 59 3.36 -8.95 -3.48
C HIS A 59 3.20 -9.76 -4.76
N GLN A 60 2.97 -9.11 -5.88
CA GLN A 60 2.87 -9.77 -7.19
C GLN A 60 4.22 -10.40 -7.58
N ILE A 61 5.32 -9.65 -7.43
CA ILE A 61 6.68 -10.14 -7.70
C ILE A 61 7.02 -11.35 -6.81
N ASN A 62 6.70 -11.28 -5.53
CA ASN A 62 6.93 -12.38 -4.59
C ASN A 62 6.14 -13.63 -4.98
N ASN A 63 4.87 -13.48 -5.35
CA ASN A 63 4.06 -14.63 -5.76
C ASN A 63 4.59 -15.26 -7.07
N GLN A 64 4.99 -14.44 -8.04
CA GLN A 64 5.48 -14.92 -9.33
C GLN A 64 6.85 -15.61 -9.21
N SER A 65 7.75 -15.07 -8.37
CA SER A 65 9.05 -15.70 -8.11
C SER A 65 8.92 -17.07 -7.41
N VAL A 66 7.96 -17.23 -6.51
CA VAL A 66 7.65 -18.53 -5.88
C VAL A 66 7.12 -19.55 -6.91
N ILE A 67 6.23 -19.14 -7.81
CA ILE A 67 5.69 -20.02 -8.87
C ILE A 67 6.82 -20.49 -9.80
N ASN A 68 7.62 -19.56 -10.31
CA ASN A 68 8.74 -19.88 -11.21
C ASN A 68 9.76 -20.81 -10.54
N PHE A 69 10.01 -20.64 -9.24
CA PHE A 69 10.90 -21.51 -8.49
C PHE A 69 10.36 -22.94 -8.38
N ASN A 70 9.06 -23.10 -8.13
CA ASN A 70 8.42 -24.40 -8.01
C ASN A 70 8.42 -25.15 -9.36
N GLU A 71 8.05 -24.49 -10.47
CA GLU A 71 8.08 -25.10 -11.80
C GLU A 71 9.48 -25.60 -12.18
N LYS A 72 10.53 -24.83 -11.86
CA LYS A 72 11.91 -25.22 -12.14
C LYS A 72 12.38 -26.45 -11.35
N ARG A 73 11.76 -26.72 -10.19
CA ARG A 73 12.05 -27.91 -9.37
C ARG A 73 11.34 -29.16 -9.86
N GLU A 74 10.19 -29.02 -10.51
CA GLU A 74 9.45 -30.16 -11.10
C GLU A 74 10.06 -30.63 -12.42
N LEU A 75 10.89 -29.80 -13.05
CA LEU A 75 11.62 -30.11 -14.28
C LEU A 75 13.01 -30.77 -14.05
N LEU A 76 13.35 -31.05 -12.79
CA LEU A 76 14.58 -31.75 -12.36
C LEU A 76 14.24 -33.14 -11.83
#